data_AF-A0A0F9J534-F1
#
_entry.id   AF-A0A0F9J534-F1
#
_cell.length_a   1.000
_cell.length_b   1.000
_cell.length_c   1.000
_cell.angle_alpha   90.00
_cell.angle_beta   90.00
_cell.angle_gamma   90.00
#
_symmetry.space_group_name_H-M   'P 1'
#
loop_
_entity.id
_entity.type
_entity.pdbx_description
1 polymer ?
#
loop_
_entity_poly.entity_id
_entity_poly.type
_entity_poly.pdbx_seq_one_letter_code
_entity_poly.pdbx_strand_id
1 'polypeptide(L)'
;MSTWLKLLPMELEGVSPDDFIEPPHTGYKTDKVVGTMSDICKRLYTLHCQLERIAGQSSLDANYCNDKMEKKRLEAKACECVEKAGTMMAIMWIAIRDEFEIWNRYIGIRIAYKVVTCPEHEGRQMPPLLRDLLGLGDGENE
;
A
#
# COMPACT_ATOMS: atom_id res chain seq x y z
N MET A 1 -22.21 -11.91 5.77
CA MET A 1 -21.42 -10.78 5.20
C MET A 1 -20.83 -9.98 6.35
N SER A 2 -19.52 -9.74 6.33
CA SER A 2 -18.81 -8.97 7.37
C SER A 2 -19.44 -7.58 7.53
N THR A 3 -19.73 -7.17 8.78
CA THR A 3 -20.30 -5.85 9.11
C THR A 3 -19.40 -4.71 8.63
N TRP A 4 -18.08 -4.91 8.66
CA TRP A 4 -17.11 -3.91 8.26
C TRP A 4 -17.23 -3.51 6.78
N LEU A 5 -17.35 -4.47 5.87
CA LEU A 5 -17.49 -4.18 4.43
C LEU A 5 -18.75 -3.37 4.12
N LYS A 6 -19.81 -3.50 4.92
CA LYS A 6 -21.04 -2.72 4.77
C LYS A 6 -20.89 -1.28 5.25
N LEU A 7 -20.02 -1.05 6.22
CA LEU A 7 -19.76 0.27 6.81
C LEU A 7 -18.68 1.05 6.05
N LEU A 8 -17.85 0.35 5.28
CA LEU A 8 -16.74 0.95 4.55
C LEU A 8 -17.13 2.16 3.68
N PRO A 9 -18.24 2.16 2.91
CA PRO A 9 -18.63 3.34 2.14
C PRO A 9 -18.87 4.58 3.03
N MET A 10 -19.50 4.37 4.19
CA MET A 10 -19.75 5.43 5.17
C MET A 10 -18.44 5.92 5.82
N GLU A 11 -17.51 5.01 6.13
CA GLU A 11 -16.18 5.38 6.64
C GLU A 11 -15.40 6.20 5.61
N LEU A 12 -15.48 5.85 4.33
CA LEU A 12 -14.85 6.59 3.24
C LEU A 12 -15.47 7.98 3.06
N GLU A 13 -16.79 8.09 3.12
CA GLU A 13 -17.51 9.37 3.04
C GLU A 13 -17.13 10.32 4.20
N GLY A 14 -16.88 9.76 5.38
CA GLY A 14 -16.48 10.50 6.57
C GLY A 14 -15.10 11.16 6.51
N VAL A 15 -14.24 10.80 5.55
CA VAL A 15 -12.91 11.41 5.38
C VAL A 15 -13.03 12.69 4.55
N SER A 16 -12.82 13.86 5.18
CA SER A 16 -12.79 15.15 4.47
C SER A 16 -11.52 15.28 3.63
N PRO A 17 -11.52 16.06 2.52
CA PRO A 17 -10.29 16.47 1.84
C PRO A 17 -9.25 17.11 2.75
N ASP A 18 -9.68 17.77 3.83
CA ASP A 18 -8.78 18.38 4.82
C ASP A 18 -8.04 17.34 5.68
N ASP A 19 -8.56 16.11 5.75
CA ASP A 19 -7.97 15.00 6.51
C ASP A 19 -6.98 14.17 5.68
N PHE A 20 -6.78 14.52 4.41
CA PHE A 20 -5.96 13.74 3.50
C PHE A 20 -4.51 13.69 3.96
N ILE A 21 -4.00 12.47 4.13
CA ILE A 21 -2.62 12.23 4.55
C ILE A 21 -1.74 12.16 3.31
N GLU A 22 -0.72 13.00 3.24
CA GLU A 22 0.15 13.09 2.07
C GLU A 22 1.19 11.95 2.04
N PRO A 23 1.41 11.30 0.89
CA PRO A 23 2.45 10.30 0.71
C PRO A 23 3.86 10.89 0.95
N PRO A 24 4.74 10.22 1.71
CA PRO A 24 6.02 10.81 2.14
C PRO A 24 7.12 10.80 1.06
N HIS A 25 6.91 10.13 -0.07
CA HIS A 25 7.97 9.88 -1.05
C HIS A 25 8.06 11.01 -2.09
N THR A 26 9.22 11.66 -2.16
CA THR A 26 9.60 12.56 -3.27
C THR A 26 9.83 11.75 -4.55
N GLY A 27 9.52 12.33 -5.71
CA GLY A 27 9.72 11.67 -7.00
C GLY A 27 11.19 11.36 -7.29
N TYR A 28 11.43 10.20 -7.91
CA TYR A 28 12.73 9.83 -8.47
C TYR A 28 12.89 10.36 -9.90
N LYS A 29 14.13 10.51 -10.37
CA LYS A 29 14.39 10.96 -11.76
C LYS A 29 13.86 9.99 -12.81
N THR A 30 13.68 8.71 -12.47
CA THR A 30 13.19 7.66 -13.36
C THR A 30 11.66 7.49 -13.29
N ASP A 31 10.99 8.18 -12.38
CA ASP A 31 9.54 8.12 -12.25
C ASP A 31 8.85 8.80 -13.43
N LYS A 32 8.03 8.06 -14.17
CA LYS A 32 7.11 8.64 -15.16
C LYS A 32 5.76 8.89 -14.51
N VAL A 33 5.37 10.17 -14.39
CA VAL A 33 4.04 10.55 -13.88
C VAL A 33 2.96 10.13 -14.87
N VAL A 34 1.98 9.39 -14.39
CA VAL A 34 0.81 8.94 -15.17
C VAL A 34 -0.39 9.84 -14.92
N GLY A 35 -0.54 10.34 -13.70
CA GLY A 35 -1.63 11.24 -13.32
C GLY A 35 -1.63 11.55 -11.83
N THR A 36 -2.75 12.04 -11.33
CA THR A 36 -3.01 12.32 -9.92
C THR A 36 -4.14 11.43 -9.43
N MET A 37 -4.02 10.87 -8.23
CA MET A 37 -5.05 9.99 -7.66
C MET A 37 -6.42 10.68 -7.59
N SER A 38 -7.47 9.93 -7.90
CA SER A 38 -8.85 10.29 -7.57
C SER A 38 -9.07 10.44 -6.05
N ASP A 39 -10.07 11.22 -5.67
CA ASP A 39 -10.37 11.49 -4.26
C ASP A 39 -10.79 10.23 -3.49
N ILE A 40 -11.42 9.26 -4.16
CA ILE A 40 -11.73 7.96 -3.56
C ILE A 40 -10.43 7.22 -3.18
N CYS A 41 -9.44 7.21 -4.07
CA CYS A 41 -8.14 6.62 -3.78
C CYS A 41 -7.40 7.37 -2.66
N LYS A 42 -7.51 8.71 -2.59
CA LYS A 42 -6.94 9.50 -1.47
C LYS A 42 -7.61 9.17 -0.13
N ARG A 43 -8.93 8.98 -0.12
CA ARG A 43 -9.69 8.52 1.07
C ARG A 43 -9.25 7.14 1.52
N LEU A 44 -9.11 6.19 0.58
CA LEU A 44 -8.59 4.84 0.87
C LEU A 44 -7.18 4.88 1.46
N TYR A 45 -6.28 5.68 0.88
CA TYR A 45 -4.92 5.88 1.41
C TYR A 45 -4.94 6.44 2.82
N THR A 46 -5.77 7.46 3.05
CA THR A 46 -5.90 8.12 4.35
C THR A 46 -6.43 7.14 5.40
N LEU A 47 -7.47 6.36 5.10
CA LEU A 47 -7.98 5.32 6.00
C LEU A 47 -6.93 4.26 6.29
N HIS A 48 -6.17 3.83 5.28
CA HIS A 48 -5.05 2.91 5.48
C HIS A 48 -4.04 3.47 6.50
N CYS A 49 -3.59 4.72 6.33
CA CYS A 49 -2.64 5.35 7.25
C CYS A 49 -3.22 5.50 8.67
N GLN A 50 -4.50 5.82 8.80
CA GLN A 50 -5.18 5.90 10.09
C GLN A 50 -5.23 4.53 10.78
N LEU A 51 -5.56 3.47 10.05
CA LEU A 51 -5.59 2.09 10.55
C LEU A 51 -4.21 1.60 10.97
N GLU A 52 -3.15 1.89 10.20
CA GLU A 52 -1.78 1.57 10.58
C GLU A 52 -1.38 2.30 11.88
N ARG A 53 -1.74 3.57 12.01
CA ARG A 53 -1.48 4.34 13.24
C ARG A 53 -2.20 3.73 14.44
N ILE A 54 -3.46 3.34 14.29
CA ILE A 54 -4.25 2.69 15.36
C ILE A 54 -3.65 1.31 15.71
N ALA A 55 -3.21 0.55 14.71
CA ALA A 55 -2.54 -0.73 14.91
C ALA A 55 -1.24 -0.56 15.70
N GLY A 56 -0.40 0.40 15.30
CA GLY A 56 0.85 0.73 15.98
C GLY A 56 0.62 1.15 17.42
N GLN A 57 -0.35 2.04 17.67
CA GLN A 57 -0.72 2.45 19.02
C GLN A 57 -1.22 1.28 19.86
N SER A 58 -2.13 0.45 19.34
CA SER A 58 -2.67 -0.71 20.06
C SER A 58 -1.58 -1.73 20.39
N SER A 59 -0.61 -1.93 19.49
CA SER A 59 0.55 -2.80 19.70
C SER A 59 1.48 -2.25 20.79
N LEU A 60 1.75 -0.94 20.78
CA LEU A 60 2.52 -0.29 21.84
C LEU A 60 1.81 -0.40 23.19
N ASP A 61 0.53 -0.08 23.25
CA ASP A 61 -0.27 -0.16 24.48
C ASP A 61 -0.29 -1.59 25.02
N ALA A 62 -0.39 -2.61 24.15
CA ALA A 62 -0.29 -4.01 24.55
C ALA A 62 1.07 -4.37 25.19
N ASN A 63 2.16 -3.78 24.69
CA ASN A 63 3.50 -4.03 25.22
C ASN A 63 3.70 -3.44 26.62
N TYR A 64 3.04 -2.32 26.93
CA TYR A 64 3.12 -1.67 28.25
C TYR A 64 1.94 -2.04 29.18
N CYS A 65 1.02 -2.89 28.74
CA CYS A 65 -0.12 -3.31 29.55
C CYS A 65 0.26 -4.45 30.52
N ASN A 66 -0.02 -4.25 31.81
CA ASN A 66 0.24 -5.24 32.85
C ASN A 66 -0.92 -6.26 33.01
N ASP A 67 -2.12 -5.92 32.55
CA ASP A 67 -3.27 -6.83 32.58
C ASP A 67 -3.23 -7.77 31.35
N LYS A 68 -3.18 -9.07 31.62
CA LYS A 68 -3.12 -10.11 30.57
C LYS A 68 -4.35 -10.12 29.67
N MET A 69 -5.55 -9.86 30.22
CA MET A 69 -6.77 -9.87 29.41
C MET A 69 -6.81 -8.66 28.48
N GLU A 70 -6.48 -7.49 29.02
CA GLU A 70 -6.45 -6.25 28.26
C GLU A 70 -5.35 -6.26 27.20
N LYS A 71 -4.16 -6.79 27.54
CA LYS A 71 -3.09 -7.02 26.57
C LYS A 71 -3.57 -7.85 25.37
N LYS A 72 -4.21 -9.00 25.61
CA LYS A 72 -4.71 -9.86 24.52
C LYS A 72 -5.77 -9.15 23.66
N ARG A 73 -6.60 -8.31 24.27
CA ARG A 73 -7.59 -7.49 23.55
C ARG A 73 -6.91 -6.47 22.63
N LEU A 74 -5.87 -5.79 23.11
CA LEU A 74 -5.10 -4.81 22.35
C LEU A 74 -4.31 -5.47 21.21
N GLU A 75 -3.70 -6.64 21.45
CA GLU A 75 -3.03 -7.44 20.41
C GLU A 75 -4.00 -7.85 19.30
N ALA A 76 -5.19 -8.34 19.66
CA ALA A 76 -6.23 -8.68 18.69
C ALA A 76 -6.68 -7.45 17.88
N LYS A 77 -6.79 -6.29 18.53
CA LYS A 77 -7.15 -5.03 17.87
C LYS A 77 -6.07 -4.57 16.90
N ALA A 78 -4.80 -4.68 17.28
CA ALA A 78 -3.67 -4.36 16.41
C ALA A 78 -3.70 -5.24 15.16
N CYS A 79 -3.84 -6.56 15.34
CA CYS A 79 -3.95 -7.52 14.24
C CYS A 79 -5.12 -7.18 13.30
N GLU A 80 -6.32 -6.93 13.84
CA GLU A 80 -7.50 -6.53 13.06
C GLU A 80 -7.22 -5.29 12.20
N CYS A 81 -6.56 -4.27 12.78
CA CYS A 81 -6.28 -3.02 12.07
C CYS A 81 -5.22 -3.20 10.98
N VAL A 82 -4.19 -4.03 11.20
CA VAL A 82 -3.17 -4.35 10.18
C VAL A 82 -3.82 -5.02 8.96
N GLU A 83 -4.67 -6.03 9.18
CA GLU A 83 -5.34 -6.75 8.09
C GLU A 83 -6.27 -5.83 7.29
N LYS A 84 -7.02 -4.97 7.99
CA LYS A 84 -7.88 -3.96 7.34
C LYS A 84 -7.04 -2.94 6.56
N ALA A 85 -5.94 -2.45 7.12
CA ALA A 85 -5.04 -1.52 6.46
C ALA A 85 -4.44 -2.12 5.18
N GLY A 86 -3.98 -3.37 5.23
CA GLY A 86 -3.47 -4.10 4.07
C GLY A 86 -4.53 -4.29 2.99
N THR A 87 -5.76 -4.61 3.38
CA THR A 87 -6.91 -4.73 2.46
C THR A 87 -7.25 -3.39 1.79
N MET A 88 -7.26 -2.29 2.54
CA MET A 88 -7.49 -0.94 1.99
C MET A 88 -6.42 -0.55 0.97
N MET A 89 -5.15 -0.83 1.28
CA MET A 89 -4.03 -0.60 0.36
C MET A 89 -4.19 -1.43 -0.92
N ALA A 90 -4.58 -2.70 -0.81
CA ALA A 90 -4.81 -3.56 -1.97
C ALA A 90 -5.95 -3.03 -2.86
N ILE A 91 -7.08 -2.65 -2.27
CA ILE A 91 -8.22 -2.07 -3.01
C ILE A 91 -7.80 -0.77 -3.72
N MET A 92 -7.06 0.10 -3.03
CA MET A 92 -6.54 1.34 -3.61
C MET A 92 -5.64 1.07 -4.81
N TRP A 93 -4.70 0.12 -4.71
CA TRP A 93 -3.83 -0.22 -5.84
C TRP A 93 -4.57 -0.80 -7.02
N ILE A 94 -5.59 -1.62 -6.79
CA ILE A 94 -6.46 -2.14 -7.85
C ILE A 94 -7.20 -0.97 -8.52
N ALA A 95 -7.82 -0.09 -7.74
CA ALA A 95 -8.54 1.08 -8.26
C ALA A 95 -7.64 1.99 -9.10
N ILE A 96 -6.40 2.26 -8.65
CA ILE A 96 -5.42 3.05 -9.42
C ILE A 96 -5.05 2.34 -10.73
N ARG A 97 -4.87 1.01 -10.71
CA ARG A 97 -4.55 0.25 -11.94
C ARG A 97 -5.68 0.30 -12.95
N ASP A 98 -6.92 0.21 -12.49
CA ASP A 98 -8.11 0.37 -13.33
C ASP A 98 -8.25 1.78 -13.87
N GLU A 99 -8.10 2.80 -13.01
CA GLU A 99 -8.25 4.22 -13.37
C GLU A 99 -7.27 4.66 -14.46
N PHE A 100 -6.04 4.12 -14.45
CA PHE A 100 -4.98 4.48 -15.41
C PHE A 100 -4.66 3.38 -16.43
N GLU A 101 -5.36 2.25 -16.42
CA GLU A 101 -5.14 1.09 -17.30
C GLU A 101 -3.70 0.53 -17.28
N ILE A 102 -3.04 0.53 -16.10
CA ILE A 102 -1.61 0.20 -15.90
C ILE A 102 -1.37 -1.12 -15.15
N TRP A 103 -2.07 -2.18 -15.55
CA TRP A 103 -1.99 -3.49 -14.90
C TRP A 103 -0.60 -4.15 -14.91
N ASN A 104 0.17 -3.97 -15.98
CA ASN A 104 1.47 -4.65 -16.19
C ASN A 104 2.68 -3.81 -15.77
N ARG A 105 2.50 -2.75 -14.99
CA ARG A 105 3.59 -1.87 -14.58
C ARG A 105 3.73 -1.77 -13.07
N TYR A 106 4.94 -1.47 -12.63
CA TYR A 106 5.18 -1.10 -11.25
C TYR A 106 4.72 0.34 -11.05
N ILE A 107 3.85 0.51 -10.06
CA ILE A 107 3.23 1.79 -9.74
C ILE A 107 3.68 2.25 -8.37
N GLY A 108 3.76 3.56 -8.20
CA GLY A 108 4.03 4.20 -6.93
C GLY A 108 3.20 5.46 -6.79
N ILE A 109 3.10 5.94 -5.56
CA ILE A 109 2.51 7.24 -5.25
C ILE A 109 3.61 8.15 -4.68
N ARG A 110 3.58 9.42 -5.07
CA ARG A 110 4.48 10.48 -4.61
C ARG A 110 3.69 11.65 -4.02
N ILE A 111 4.41 12.60 -3.44
CA ILE A 111 3.92 13.90 -2.99
C ILE A 111 2.94 14.51 -4.01
N ALA A 112 1.93 15.21 -3.50
CA ALA A 112 0.78 15.73 -4.23
C ALA A 112 -0.07 14.64 -4.91
N TYR A 113 -0.08 13.43 -4.35
CA TYR A 113 -0.84 12.27 -4.84
C TYR A 113 -0.54 11.91 -6.30
N LYS A 114 0.69 12.14 -6.74
CA LYS A 114 1.11 11.81 -8.11
C LYS A 114 1.30 10.30 -8.24
N VAL A 115 0.56 9.70 -9.16
CA VAL A 115 0.73 8.30 -9.56
C VAL A 115 1.85 8.23 -10.57
N VAL A 116 2.84 7.40 -10.29
CA VAL A 116 4.03 7.23 -11.13
C VAL A 116 4.21 5.77 -11.51
N THR A 117 4.76 5.53 -12.70
CA THR A 117 5.28 4.22 -13.10
C THR A 117 6.79 4.22 -13.05
N CYS A 118 7.37 3.18 -12.47
CA CYS A 118 8.81 2.98 -12.42
C CYS A 118 9.23 2.01 -13.54
N PRO A 119 9.98 2.46 -14.56
CA PRO A 119 10.44 1.60 -15.65
C PRO A 119 11.52 0.60 -15.20
N GLU A 120 12.25 0.87 -14.12
CA GLU A 120 13.39 0.07 -13.63
C GLU A 120 13.02 -1.31 -13.05
N HIS A 121 11.74 -1.68 -13.05
CA HIS A 121 11.30 -3.02 -12.63
C HIS A 121 10.67 -3.86 -13.76
N GLU A 122 10.58 -3.35 -14.99
CA GLU A 122 10.23 -4.17 -16.15
C GLU A 122 11.31 -5.21 -16.50
N GLY A 123 12.49 -5.10 -15.87
CA GLY A 123 13.55 -6.09 -15.94
C GLY A 123 14.14 -6.39 -14.56
N ARG A 124 13.44 -7.17 -13.72
CA ARG A 124 14.17 -8.05 -12.80
C ARG A 124 14.95 -9.04 -13.65
N GLN A 125 16.09 -8.59 -14.19
CA GLN A 125 17.14 -9.47 -14.65
C GLN A 125 17.42 -10.40 -13.48
N MET A 126 17.18 -11.68 -13.74
CA MET A 126 17.59 -12.77 -12.88
C MET A 126 19.00 -12.47 -12.37
N PRO A 127 19.26 -12.53 -11.03
CA PRO A 127 20.60 -12.32 -10.50
C PRO A 127 21.61 -13.12 -11.33
N PRO A 128 22.79 -12.56 -11.69
CA PRO A 128 23.72 -13.22 -12.61
C PRO A 128 23.99 -14.68 -12.24
N LEU A 129 24.11 -14.92 -10.93
CA LEU A 129 24.30 -16.24 -10.31
C LEU A 129 23.18 -17.25 -10.62
N LEU A 130 21.93 -16.79 -10.72
CA LEU A 130 20.77 -17.63 -11.08
C LEU A 130 20.65 -17.82 -12.60
N ARG A 131 21.10 -16.84 -13.39
CA ARG A 131 21.10 -16.93 -14.85
C ARG A 131 22.08 -17.99 -15.35
N ASP A 132 23.26 -18.05 -14.74
CA ASP A 132 24.28 -19.07 -15.04
C ASP A 132 23.83 -20.47 -14.57
N LEU A 133 23.21 -20.56 -13.39
CA LEU A 133 22.71 -21.83 -12.83
C LEU A 133 21.59 -22.45 -13.70
N LEU A 134 20.76 -21.62 -14.34
CA LEU A 134 19.63 -22.06 -15.15
C LEU A 134 19.99 -22.24 -16.64
N GLY A 135 21.26 -22.06 -17.03
CA GLY A 135 21.70 -22.26 -18.41
C GLY A 135 21.12 -21.24 -19.40
N LEU A 136 20.72 -20.06 -18.92
CA LEU A 136 20.14 -18.96 -19.70
C LEU A 136 21.19 -17.87 -20.02
N GLY A 137 22.47 -18.20 -19.91
CA GLY A 137 23.57 -17.36 -20.41
C GLY A 137 23.54 -17.35 -21.93
N ASP A 138 23.65 -16.16 -22.53
CA ASP A 138 23.62 -15.97 -23.97
C ASP A 138 24.75 -16.78 -24.64
N GLY A 139 24.37 -17.91 -25.22
CA GLY A 139 25.17 -18.61 -26.21
C GLY A 139 24.95 -17.96 -27.57
N GLU A 140 25.63 -16.85 -27.83
CA GLU A 140 25.96 -16.39 -29.18
C GLU A 140 27.47 -16.13 -29.17
N ASN A 141 28.29 -17.07 -29.65
CA ASN A 141 28.75 -17.16 -31.05
C ASN A 141 29.40 -15.87 -31.55
N GLU A 142 30.61 -15.55 -31.09
CA GLU A 142 31.88 -15.55 -31.86
C GLU A 142 33.04 -14.98 -31.02
#